data_AF-A0A1B8P009-F1
#
_entry.id   AF-A0A1B8P009-F1
#
_cell.length_a   1.000
_cell.length_b   1.000
_cell.length_c   1.000
_cell.angle_alpha   90.00
_cell.angle_beta   90.00
_cell.angle_gamma   90.00
#
_symmetry.space_group_name_H-M   'P 1'
#
loop_
_entity.id
_entity.type
_entity.pdbx_description
1 polymer ?
#
loop_
_entity_poly.entity_id
_entity_poly.type
_entity_poly.pdbx_seq_one_letter_code
_entity_poly.pdbx_strand_id
1 'polypeptide(L)'
;MARPLDTSTPLGREADSFLEALSRTASPATVDAYRRDLAALLDFLDRHDIGDPAALDAALLRRFLGGERSRGLAPRSLARRRAALSRFAEHLMACGYLDHNPVSLVRTPRVPRDLPRPWM
;
A
#
# COMPACT_ATOMS: atom_id res chain seq x y z
N MET A 1 12.82 2.72 14.60
CA MET A 1 12.02 3.97 14.59
C MET A 1 11.27 4.03 13.29
N ALA A 2 9.95 4.20 13.35
CA ALA A 2 9.10 4.38 12.18
C ALA A 2 9.51 5.67 11.46
N ARG A 3 9.70 5.61 10.13
CA ARG A 3 10.00 6.82 9.34
C ARG A 3 8.77 7.74 9.36
N PRO A 4 8.91 9.04 9.70
CA PRO A 4 7.82 9.99 9.56
C PRO A 4 7.38 10.04 8.09
N LEU A 5 6.07 10.05 7.86
CA LEU A 5 5.54 10.26 6.52
C LEU A 5 5.68 11.74 6.18
N ASP A 6 5.97 12.05 4.93
CA ASP A 6 5.96 13.44 4.48
C ASP A 6 4.51 13.93 4.42
N THR A 7 4.11 14.80 5.36
CA THR A 7 2.77 15.40 5.42
C THR A 7 2.68 16.75 4.69
N SER A 8 3.73 17.12 3.94
CA SER A 8 3.74 18.33 3.11
C SER A 8 2.72 18.24 1.98
N THR A 9 2.50 17.02 1.45
CA THR A 9 1.50 16.74 0.41
C THR A 9 0.13 16.36 1.01
N PRO A 10 -0.98 16.64 0.30
CA PRO A 10 -2.31 16.17 0.72
C PRO A 10 -2.37 14.65 0.90
N LEU A 11 -1.76 13.90 -0.01
CA LEU A 11 -1.66 12.44 0.08
C LEU A 11 -0.95 11.96 1.35
N GLY A 12 0.12 12.64 1.75
CA GLY A 12 0.85 12.35 2.97
C GLY A 12 0.01 12.53 4.24
N ARG A 13 -0.83 13.58 4.28
CA ARG A 13 -1.74 13.83 5.41
C ARG A 13 -2.81 12.75 5.52
N GLU A 14 -3.38 12.32 4.39
CA GLU A 14 -4.34 11.22 4.38
C GLU A 14 -3.70 9.91 4.83
N ALA A 15 -2.45 9.65 4.44
CA ALA A 15 -1.72 8.46 4.88
C ALA A 15 -1.49 8.45 6.40
N ASP A 16 -1.17 9.60 7.00
CA ASP A 16 -1.02 9.69 8.45
C ASP A 16 -2.37 9.55 9.18
N SER A 17 -3.42 10.22 8.70
CA SER A 17 -4.79 10.07 9.23
C SER A 17 -5.28 8.62 9.20
N PHE A 18 -5.02 7.91 8.09
CA PHE A 18 -5.31 6.48 7.97
C PHE A 18 -4.56 5.64 9.03
N LEU A 19 -3.28 5.93 9.28
CA LEU A 19 -2.49 5.19 10.26
C LEU A 19 -2.93 5.45 11.70
N GLU A 20 -3.34 6.69 12.00
CA GLU A 20 -3.96 7.02 13.29
C GLU A 20 -5.26 6.24 13.48
N ALA A 21 -6.15 6.22 12.48
CA ALA A 21 -7.38 5.43 12.53
C ALA A 21 -7.09 3.93 12.69
N LEU A 22 -6.10 3.40 11.96
CA LEU A 22 -5.70 2.00 12.03
C LEU A 22 -5.15 1.62 13.42
N SER A 23 -4.41 2.52 14.08
CA SER A 23 -3.85 2.25 15.42
C SER A 23 -4.90 2.01 16.51
N ARG A 24 -6.14 2.43 16.29
CA ARG A 24 -7.25 2.19 17.21
C ARG A 24 -7.78 0.75 17.14
N THR A 25 -7.48 0.03 16.07
CA THR A 25 -8.05 -1.30 15.78
C THR A 25 -7.01 -2.38 15.53
N ALA A 26 -5.78 -2.01 15.15
CA ALA A 26 -4.71 -2.93 14.80
C ALA A 26 -3.55 -2.89 15.80
N SER A 27 -2.78 -3.99 15.86
CA SER A 27 -1.60 -4.07 16.71
C SER A 27 -0.53 -3.04 16.29
N PRO A 28 0.34 -2.59 17.22
CA PRO A 28 1.46 -1.70 16.89
C PRO A 28 2.37 -2.24 15.78
N ALA A 29 2.58 -3.56 15.74
CA ALA A 29 3.37 -4.22 14.70
C ALA A 29 2.70 -4.14 13.32
N THR A 30 1.36 -4.22 13.26
CA THR A 30 0.60 -4.05 12.02
C THR A 30 0.69 -2.61 11.53
N VAL A 31 0.52 -1.63 12.42
CA VAL A 31 0.63 -0.20 12.10
C VAL A 31 2.01 0.13 11.57
N ASP A 32 3.08 -0.34 12.22
CA ASP A 32 4.45 -0.10 11.78
C ASP A 32 4.75 -0.75 10.42
N ALA A 33 4.21 -1.97 10.18
CA ALA A 33 4.32 -2.61 8.87
C ALA A 33 3.60 -1.79 7.78
N TYR A 34 2.38 -1.31 8.06
CA TYR A 34 1.60 -0.51 7.12
C TYR A 34 2.25 0.85 6.88
N ARG A 35 2.80 1.50 7.91
CA ARG A 35 3.55 2.75 7.78
C ARG A 35 4.73 2.58 6.84
N ARG A 36 5.52 1.51 7.00
CA ARG A 36 6.65 1.20 6.10
C ARG A 36 6.20 0.94 4.66
N ASP A 37 5.07 0.26 4.50
CA ASP A 37 4.52 -0.05 3.18
C ASP A 37 3.95 1.20 2.48
N LEU A 38 3.31 2.12 3.20
CA LEU A 38 2.83 3.40 2.69
C LEU A 38 3.96 4.39 2.43
N ALA A 39 4.97 4.46 3.29
CA ALA A 39 6.14 5.31 3.08
C ALA A 39 6.86 4.97 1.77
N ALA A 40 6.93 3.68 1.41
CA ALA A 40 7.48 3.25 0.13
C ALA A 40 6.63 3.71 -1.08
N LEU A 41 5.30 3.74 -0.93
CA LEU A 41 4.41 4.28 -1.97
C LEU A 41 4.58 5.80 -2.10
N LEU A 42 4.57 6.53 -0.98
CA LEU A 42 4.75 7.99 -1.00
C LEU A 42 6.09 8.37 -1.64
N ASP A 43 7.19 7.71 -1.29
CA ASP A 43 8.48 7.93 -1.93
C ASP A 43 8.47 7.64 -3.44
N PHE A 44 7.65 6.70 -3.89
CA PHE A 44 7.50 6.40 -5.31
C PHE A 44 6.74 7.53 -6.01
N LEU A 45 5.63 7.98 -5.41
CA LEU A 45 4.78 9.03 -5.97
C LEU A 45 5.46 10.40 -5.96
N ASP A 46 6.22 10.71 -4.92
CA ASP A 46 7.05 11.92 -4.81
C ASP A 46 8.10 12.01 -5.94
N ARG A 47 8.77 10.90 -6.26
CA ARG A 47 9.68 10.82 -7.43
C ARG A 47 8.98 11.02 -8.77
N HIS A 48 7.67 10.88 -8.81
CA HIS A 48 6.83 11.09 -9.98
C HIS A 48 6.07 12.43 -9.94
N ASP A 49 6.36 13.28 -8.94
CA ASP A 49 5.70 14.58 -8.70
C ASP A 49 4.17 14.45 -8.48
N ILE A 50 3.75 13.37 -7.80
CA ILE A 50 2.35 13.06 -7.52
C ILE A 50 2.08 13.22 -6.02
N GLY A 51 1.48 14.35 -5.65
CA GLY A 51 1.05 14.65 -4.28
C GLY A 51 -0.47 14.60 -4.06
N ASP A 52 -1.26 14.43 -5.12
CA ASP A 52 -2.72 14.44 -5.08
C ASP A 52 -3.30 13.03 -4.85
N PRO A 53 -4.10 12.80 -3.79
CA PRO A 53 -4.86 11.58 -3.59
C PRO A 53 -5.70 11.13 -4.79
N ALA A 54 -6.31 12.06 -5.53
CA ALA A 54 -7.18 11.74 -6.66
C ALA A 54 -6.40 11.22 -7.87
N ALA A 55 -5.09 11.48 -7.94
CA ALA A 55 -4.23 10.98 -9.01
C ALA A 55 -3.84 9.50 -8.81
N LEU A 56 -4.21 8.87 -7.68
CA LEU A 56 -3.87 7.48 -7.41
C LEU A 56 -4.71 6.52 -8.29
N ASP A 57 -4.09 5.97 -9.34
CA ASP A 57 -4.74 5.05 -10.26
C ASP A 57 -4.16 3.63 -10.26
N ALA A 58 -4.81 2.73 -11.01
CA ALA A 58 -4.37 1.35 -11.14
C ALA A 58 -3.04 1.19 -11.89
N ALA A 59 -2.68 2.14 -12.77
CA ALA A 59 -1.46 2.08 -13.56
C ALA A 59 -0.22 2.43 -12.70
N LEU A 60 -0.33 3.43 -11.84
CA LEU A 60 0.68 3.83 -10.85
C LEU A 60 0.91 2.70 -9.85
N LEU A 61 -0.17 2.14 -9.29
CA LEU A 61 -0.07 1.04 -8.34
C LEU A 61 0.55 -0.21 -8.98
N ARG A 62 0.23 -0.49 -10.25
CA ARG A 62 0.85 -1.59 -11.00
C ARG A 62 2.35 -1.34 -11.24
N ARG A 63 2.74 -0.12 -11.62
CA ARG A 63 4.15 0.26 -11.78
C ARG A 63 4.91 0.14 -10.46
N PHE A 64 4.34 0.65 -9.37
CA PHE A 64 4.93 0.56 -8.04
C PHE A 64 5.13 -0.89 -7.59
N LEU A 65 4.06 -1.71 -7.58
CA LEU A 65 4.14 -3.11 -7.16
C LEU A 65 5.03 -3.95 -8.09
N GLY A 66 5.04 -3.64 -9.39
CA GLY A 66 5.95 -4.24 -10.36
C GLY A 66 7.42 -3.91 -10.06
N GLY A 67 7.71 -2.63 -9.78
CA GLY A 67 9.04 -2.17 -9.40
C GLY A 67 9.54 -2.81 -8.11
N GLU A 68 8.69 -2.90 -7.08
CA GLU A 68 9.04 -3.54 -5.82
C GLU A 68 9.30 -5.03 -5.97
N ARG A 69 8.54 -5.72 -6.83
CA ARG A 69 8.82 -7.11 -7.18
C ARG A 69 10.16 -7.25 -7.89
N SER A 70 10.46 -6.40 -8.87
CA SER A 70 11.74 -6.41 -9.60
C SER A 70 12.94 -6.10 -8.70
N ARG A 71 12.73 -5.33 -7.63
CA ARG A 71 13.73 -5.08 -6.57
C ARG A 71 13.95 -6.27 -5.62
N GLY A 72 13.26 -7.40 -5.85
CA GLY A 72 13.42 -8.62 -5.05
C GLY A 72 12.57 -8.67 -3.78
N LEU A 73 11.53 -7.84 -3.65
CA LEU A 73 10.65 -7.89 -2.50
C LEU A 73 9.95 -9.26 -2.42
N ALA A 74 10.10 -9.94 -1.29
CA ALA A 74 9.53 -11.27 -1.08
C ALA A 74 8.01 -11.29 -1.34
N PRO A 75 7.45 -12.38 -1.91
CA PRO A 75 6.02 -12.46 -2.25
C PRO A 75 5.09 -12.17 -1.08
N ARG A 76 5.46 -12.61 0.14
CA ARG A 76 4.69 -12.34 1.37
C ARG A 76 4.67 -10.85 1.74
N SER A 77 5.80 -10.17 1.58
CA SER A 77 5.91 -8.72 1.80
C SER A 77 5.14 -7.93 0.73
N LEU A 78 5.20 -8.37 -0.53
CA LEU A 78 4.43 -7.77 -1.62
C LEU A 78 2.92 -7.91 -1.40
N ALA A 79 2.46 -9.07 -0.94
CA ALA A 79 1.06 -9.31 -0.60
C ALA A 79 0.60 -8.43 0.58
N ARG A 80 1.41 -8.31 1.65
CA ARG A 80 1.10 -7.41 2.77
C ARG A 80 1.04 -5.96 2.31
N ARG A 81 2.01 -5.52 1.51
CA ARG A 81 2.02 -4.17 0.95
C ARG A 81 0.76 -3.91 0.13
N ARG A 82 0.40 -4.80 -0.77
CA ARG A 82 -0.86 -4.70 -1.54
C ARG A 82 -2.08 -4.57 -0.63
N ALA A 83 -2.15 -5.35 0.45
CA ALA A 83 -3.25 -5.24 1.41
C ALA A 83 -3.27 -3.86 2.09
N ALA A 84 -2.11 -3.34 2.50
CA ALA A 84 -2.00 -1.99 3.05
C ALA A 84 -2.47 -0.92 2.05
N LEU A 85 -2.05 -1.03 0.78
CA LEU A 85 -2.50 -0.13 -0.28
C LEU A 85 -4.02 -0.21 -0.51
N SER A 86 -4.60 -1.42 -0.46
CA SER A 86 -6.05 -1.60 -0.62
C SER A 86 -6.82 -0.88 0.48
N ARG A 87 -6.40 -1.05 1.73
CA ARG A 87 -7.02 -0.42 2.89
C ARG A 87 -6.87 1.10 2.87
N PHE A 88 -5.71 1.59 2.42
CA PHE A 88 -5.51 3.02 2.23
C PHE A 88 -6.36 3.59 1.10
N ALA A 89 -6.50 2.89 -0.03
CA ALA A 89 -7.41 3.29 -1.10
C ALA A 89 -8.87 3.33 -0.63
N GLU A 90 -9.30 2.37 0.21
CA GLU A 90 -10.62 2.40 0.85
C GLU A 90 -10.80 3.64 1.76
N HIS A 91 -9.75 4.05 2.48
CA HIS A 91 -9.75 5.32 3.24
C HIS A 91 -9.89 6.53 2.31
N LEU A 92 -9.13 6.59 1.22
CA LEU A 92 -9.24 7.68 0.24
C LEU A 92 -10.63 7.74 -0.43
N MET A 93 -11.26 6.59 -0.66
CA MET A 93 -12.65 6.53 -1.12
C MET A 93 -13.61 7.10 -0.06
N ALA A 94 -13.42 6.75 1.22
CA ALA A 94 -14.24 7.28 2.31
C ALA A 94 -14.07 8.80 2.48
N CYS A 95 -12.88 9.33 2.19
CA CYS A 95 -12.62 10.78 2.15
C CYS A 95 -13.12 11.46 0.86
N GLY A 96 -13.62 10.71 -0.12
CA GLY A 96 -14.17 11.24 -1.37
C GLY A 96 -13.15 11.57 -2.47
N TYR A 97 -11.89 11.11 -2.33
CA TYR A 97 -10.87 11.34 -3.37
C TYR A 97 -10.91 10.32 -4.51
N LEU A 98 -11.42 9.11 -4.26
CA LEU A 98 -11.48 8.02 -5.23
C LEU A 98 -12.90 7.45 -5.33
N ASP A 99 -13.35 7.19 -6.55
CA ASP A 99 -14.67 6.58 -6.79
C ASP A 99 -14.66 5.05 -6.60
N HIS A 100 -13.49 4.43 -6.79
CA HIS A 100 -13.33 2.98 -6.69
C HIS A 100 -11.93 2.64 -6.19
N ASN A 101 -11.74 1.40 -5.72
CA ASN A 101 -10.45 0.93 -5.26
C ASN A 101 -9.57 0.50 -6.45
N PRO A 102 -8.52 1.26 -6.83
CA PRO A 102 -7.66 0.92 -7.97
C PRO A 102 -6.79 -0.33 -7.72
N VAL A 103 -6.55 -0.72 -6.46
CA VAL A 103 -5.76 -1.92 -6.09
C VAL A 103 -6.46 -3.20 -6.53
N SER A 104 -7.79 -3.20 -6.60
CA SER A 104 -8.59 -4.31 -7.10
C SER A 104 -8.34 -4.58 -8.58
N LEU A 105 -7.99 -3.54 -9.35
CA LEU A 105 -7.65 -3.63 -10.78
C LEU A 105 -6.19 -4.04 -11.03
N VAL A 106 -5.35 -4.03 -9.98
CA VAL A 106 -3.98 -4.54 -10.05
C VAL A 106 -4.00 -6.06 -9.87
N ARG A 107 -4.08 -6.77 -10.99
CA ARG A 107 -3.92 -8.23 -11.02
C ARG A 107 -2.52 -8.60 -10.52
N THR A 108 -2.44 -9.22 -9.34
CA THR A 108 -1.23 -9.93 -8.93
C THR A 108 -1.27 -11.31 -9.57
N PRO A 109 -0.20 -11.78 -10.23
CA PRO A 109 -0.13 -13.17 -10.68
C PRO A 109 -0.36 -14.05 -9.45
N ARG A 110 -1.38 -14.91 -9.51
CA ARG A 110 -1.72 -15.84 -8.44
C ARG A 110 -0.47 -16.67 -8.17
N VAL A 111 0.17 -16.50 -7.01
CA VAL A 111 1.27 -17.38 -6.60
C VAL A 111 0.66 -18.78 -6.49
N PRO A 112 1.14 -19.77 -7.26
CA PRO A 112 0.71 -21.15 -7.05
C PRO A 112 1.02 -21.48 -5.60
N ARG A 113 -0.02 -21.80 -4.83
CA ARG A 113 0.15 -22.35 -3.49
C ARG A 113 0.68 -23.76 -3.73
N ASP A 114 2.01 -23.93 -3.71
CA ASP A 114 2.60 -25.25 -3.54
C ASP A 114 2.10 -25.78 -2.21
N LEU A 115 1.11 -26.67 -2.30
CA LEU A 115 0.68 -27.54 -1.23
C LEU A 115 1.81 -28.55 -1.01
N PRO A 116 2.52 -28.56 0.13
CA PRO A 116 3.29 -29.74 0.47
C PRO A 116 2.30 -30.89 0.63
N ARG A 117 2.50 -31.93 -0.19
CA ARG A 117 1.74 -33.18 -0.18
C ARG A 117 1.88 -33.85 1.20
N PRO A 118 0.85 -34.60 1.65
CA PRO A 118 0.87 -35.24 2.96
C PRO A 118 2.02 -36.24 3.06
N TRP A 119 2.54 -36.34 4.27
CA TRP A 119 3.58 -37.25 4.72
C TRP A 119 3.27 -38.70 4.31
N MET A 120 4.24 -39.34 3.69
CA MET A 120 4.47 -40.78 3.74
C MET A 120 5.90 -40.99 4.24
#